data_AF-A0A4D9D0Y0-F1
#
_entry.id   AF-A0A4D9D0Y0-F1
#
_cell.length_a   1.000
_cell.length_b   1.000
_cell.length_c   1.000
_cell.angle_alpha   90.00
_cell.angle_beta   90.00
_cell.angle_gamma   90.00
#
_symmetry.space_group_name_H-M   'P 1'
#
loop_
_entity.id
_entity.type
_entity.pdbx_description
1 polymer ?
#
loop_
_entity_poly.entity_id
_entity_poly.type
_entity_poly.pdbx_seq_one_letter_code
_entity_poly.pdbx_strand_id
1 'polypeptide(L)'
;MELPPLEVVIKLILLQLGGTLLLFLLIRQCFVWKGRKYFPPLTSGSVLLTGTSSGIGRTAAVYLAQRGFTVLAGVRKESDAQALRDLGVSGIHPVIIDVAKASSVEACRQHVLSLLDAKTVPPLVGVVNNAGLLQDATVEFHDMAQMRHMFEVNYFGLISVSSAFLPLLRRPPGSSSPHPNHQGRLINIGSVSGKVSFPRYGAYAASKHAVEAVTDSLRAELDPAGVSVSLVQPGFCRTELFIRGVVREKKEAHAAGHQIVSRGGGGAWKGERGREGGTVERRWCGGMLEPVPPAAKEAYPYLYTPKFEEKNRRPMENGSDPLVVCEAIHHALSSPYPRTRYPVAKINRADVGVVFLVRMLLPDRMFDHKFLLNC
;
A
#
# COMPACT_ATOMS: atom_id res chain seq x y z
N MET A 1 -11.58 55.79 32.01
CA MET A 1 -11.87 54.37 31.71
C MET A 1 -10.54 53.64 31.74
N GLU A 2 -10.26 52.89 32.80
CA GLU A 2 -9.04 52.09 32.87
C GLU A 2 -9.17 50.91 31.90
N LEU A 3 -8.16 50.69 31.06
CA LEU A 3 -8.14 49.53 30.17
C LEU A 3 -7.92 48.26 31.00
N PRO A 4 -8.55 47.13 30.64
CA PRO A 4 -8.34 45.87 31.35
C PRO A 4 -6.87 45.42 31.26
N PRO A 5 -6.34 44.72 32.27
CA PRO A 5 -4.97 44.21 32.24
C PRO A 5 -4.71 43.34 31.01
N LEU A 6 -3.51 43.44 30.42
CA LEU A 6 -3.12 42.70 29.22
C LEU A 6 -3.36 41.19 29.36
N GLU A 7 -3.14 40.63 30.54
CA GLU A 7 -3.42 39.21 30.84
C GLU A 7 -4.89 38.83 30.65
N VAL A 8 -5.82 39.72 31.03
CA VAL A 8 -7.26 39.50 30.86
C VAL A 8 -7.62 39.51 29.38
N VAL A 9 -7.07 40.47 28.63
CA VAL A 9 -7.26 40.56 27.18
C VAL A 9 -6.73 39.30 26.47
N ILE A 10 -5.52 38.82 26.81
CA ILE A 10 -4.95 37.59 26.26
C ILE A 10 -5.83 36.37 26.58
N LYS A 11 -6.31 36.23 27.83
CA LYS A 11 -7.21 35.12 28.21
C LYS A 11 -8.51 35.14 27.42
N LEU A 12 -9.11 36.32 27.21
CA LEU A 12 -10.33 36.46 26.39
C LEU A 12 -10.09 36.07 24.93
N ILE A 13 -8.95 36.49 24.34
CA ILE A 13 -8.57 36.10 22.97
C ILE A 13 -8.39 34.58 22.87
N LEU A 14 -7.64 33.96 23.80
CA LEU A 14 -7.43 32.51 23.81
C LEU A 14 -8.73 31.73 23.99
N LEU A 15 -9.63 32.21 24.86
CA LEU A 15 -10.95 31.62 25.07
C LEU A 15 -11.79 31.70 23.79
N GLN A 16 -11.81 32.85 23.12
CA GLN A 16 -12.53 33.03 21.86
C GLN A 16 -11.98 32.12 20.76
N LEU A 17 -10.66 32.07 20.57
CA LEU A 17 -10.02 31.18 19.60
C LEU A 17 -10.31 29.71 19.91
N GLY A 18 -10.25 29.32 21.19
CA GLY A 18 -10.59 27.97 21.63
C GLY A 18 -12.07 27.63 21.35
N GLY A 19 -12.99 28.55 21.64
CA GLY A 19 -14.41 28.39 21.36
C GLY A 19 -14.71 28.27 19.87
N THR A 20 -14.10 29.10 19.03
CA THR A 20 -14.25 29.02 17.56
C THR A 20 -13.68 27.71 17.01
N LEU A 21 -12.53 27.25 17.49
CA LEU A 21 -11.95 25.96 17.10
C LEU A 21 -12.86 24.80 17.49
N LEU A 22 -13.38 24.79 18.72
CA LEU A 22 -14.30 23.77 19.19
C LEU A 22 -15.58 23.74 18.33
N LEU A 23 -16.19 24.89 18.07
CA LEU A 23 -17.37 25.00 17.21
C LEU A 23 -17.08 24.46 15.80
N PHE A 24 -15.94 24.81 15.21
CA PHE A 24 -15.52 24.29 13.92
C PHE A 24 -15.38 22.76 13.93
N LEU A 25 -14.75 22.18 14.96
CA LEU A 25 -14.60 20.73 15.09
C LEU A 25 -15.95 20.03 15.28
N LEU A 26 -16.87 20.62 16.04
CA LEU A 26 -18.23 20.10 16.20
C LEU A 26 -19.02 20.13 14.89
N ILE A 27 -19.00 21.26 14.18
CA ILE A 27 -19.64 21.40 12.86
C ILE A 27 -19.08 20.36 11.89
N ARG A 28 -17.75 20.23 11.83
CA ARG A 28 -17.08 19.20 11.00
C ARG A 28 -17.52 17.80 11.40
N GLN A 29 -17.59 17.48 12.69
CA GLN A 29 -18.03 16.17 13.18
C GLN A 29 -19.49 15.89 12.81
N CYS A 30 -20.37 16.90 12.87
CA CYS A 30 -21.74 16.82 12.39
C CYS A 30 -21.80 16.51 10.88
N PHE A 31 -20.99 17.18 10.06
CA PHE A 31 -20.90 16.87 8.62
C PHE A 31 -20.35 15.48 8.34
N VAL A 32 -19.34 15.03 9.10
CA VAL A 32 -18.82 13.66 9.01
C VAL A 32 -19.93 12.66 9.33
N TRP A 33 -20.71 12.89 10.39
CA TRP A 33 -21.81 11.99 10.77
C TRP A 33 -22.92 11.98 9.72
N LYS A 34 -23.36 13.15 9.24
CA LYS A 34 -24.36 13.27 8.16
C LYS A 34 -23.89 12.65 6.84
N GLY A 35 -22.59 12.69 6.55
CA GLY A 35 -22.01 12.14 5.33
C GLY A 35 -21.73 10.63 5.40
N ARG A 36 -21.96 9.97 6.54
CA ARG A 36 -21.79 8.51 6.64
C ARG A 36 -22.87 7.81 5.85
N LYS A 37 -22.45 6.93 4.96
CA LYS A 37 -23.34 6.01 4.25
C LYS A 37 -23.28 4.65 4.89
N TYR A 38 -24.46 4.08 5.12
CA TYR A 38 -24.59 2.71 5.59
C TYR A 38 -24.33 1.75 4.44
N PHE A 39 -23.49 0.76 4.71
CA PHE A 39 -23.35 -0.45 3.92
C PHE A 39 -23.64 -1.62 4.85
N PRO A 40 -24.33 -2.69 4.44
CA PRO A 40 -24.54 -3.79 5.35
C PRO A 40 -23.19 -4.43 5.71
N PRO A 41 -23.00 -4.87 6.96
CA PRO A 41 -21.73 -5.42 7.42
C PRO A 41 -21.45 -6.77 6.76
N LEU A 42 -20.18 -7.00 6.42
CA LEU A 42 -19.70 -8.25 5.84
C LEU A 42 -18.94 -9.07 6.89
N THR A 43 -19.37 -10.31 7.10
CA THR A 43 -18.68 -11.29 7.97
C THR A 43 -18.06 -12.46 7.18
N SER A 44 -18.41 -12.59 5.90
CA SER A 44 -17.94 -13.64 5.01
C SER A 44 -18.07 -13.19 3.54
N GLY A 45 -17.60 -14.02 2.61
CA GLY A 45 -17.64 -13.76 1.17
C GLY A 45 -16.26 -13.87 0.54
N SER A 46 -16.22 -13.86 -0.79
CA SER A 46 -14.96 -13.89 -1.53
C SER A 46 -14.36 -12.49 -1.67
N VAL A 47 -13.06 -12.37 -1.43
CA VAL A 47 -12.30 -11.13 -1.60
C VAL A 47 -11.12 -11.38 -2.53
N LEU A 48 -11.10 -10.70 -3.67
CA LEU A 48 -9.92 -10.69 -4.54
C LEU A 48 -8.87 -9.76 -3.94
N LEU A 49 -7.69 -10.27 -3.63
CA LEU A 49 -6.57 -9.49 -3.10
C LEU A 49 -5.36 -9.67 -4.00
N THR A 50 -4.90 -8.60 -4.65
CA THR A 50 -3.75 -8.67 -5.56
C THR A 50 -2.41 -8.51 -4.83
N GLY A 51 -1.34 -9.13 -5.32
CA GLY A 51 0.00 -8.98 -4.74
C GLY A 51 0.18 -9.69 -3.40
N THR A 52 -0.26 -10.95 -3.30
CA THR A 52 -0.28 -11.73 -2.05
C THR A 52 0.94 -12.61 -1.81
N SER A 53 1.96 -12.56 -2.67
CA SER A 53 3.16 -13.40 -2.52
C SER A 53 4.00 -13.07 -1.29
N SER A 54 3.95 -11.81 -0.82
CA SER A 54 4.74 -11.35 0.33
C SER A 54 4.12 -10.11 1.01
N GLY A 55 4.77 -9.63 2.08
CA GLY A 55 4.47 -8.34 2.72
C GLY A 55 3.02 -8.19 3.19
N ILE A 56 2.47 -6.99 3.04
CA ILE A 56 1.08 -6.65 3.42
C ILE A 56 0.08 -7.60 2.78
N GLY A 57 0.24 -7.93 1.49
CA GLY A 57 -0.71 -8.78 0.77
C GLY A 57 -0.80 -10.18 1.37
N ARG A 58 0.35 -10.83 1.64
CA ARG A 58 0.36 -12.16 2.27
C ARG A 58 -0.23 -12.14 3.67
N THR A 59 0.17 -11.16 4.49
CA THR A 59 -0.35 -11.02 5.86
C THR A 59 -1.85 -10.75 5.86
N ALA A 60 -2.34 -9.89 4.96
CA ALA A 60 -3.76 -9.59 4.82
C ALA A 60 -4.56 -10.81 4.33
N ALA A 61 -4.01 -11.62 3.41
CA ALA A 61 -4.66 -12.84 2.95
C ALA A 61 -4.92 -13.81 4.12
N VAL A 62 -3.89 -14.08 4.92
CA VAL A 62 -4.02 -14.93 6.12
C VAL A 62 -4.98 -14.30 7.13
N TYR A 63 -4.83 -13.00 7.40
CA TYR A 63 -5.63 -12.28 8.40
C TYR A 63 -7.13 -12.28 8.08
N LEU A 64 -7.49 -12.09 6.81
CA LEU A 64 -8.87 -12.09 6.34
C LEU A 64 -9.45 -13.52 6.31
N ALA A 65 -8.65 -14.50 5.89
CA ALA A 65 -9.06 -15.91 5.89
C ALA A 65 -9.42 -16.40 7.31
N GLN A 66 -8.60 -16.05 8.30
CA GLN A 66 -8.86 -16.32 9.72
C GLN A 66 -10.11 -15.62 10.28
N ARG A 67 -10.71 -14.68 9.54
CA ARG A 67 -11.90 -13.91 9.93
C ARG A 67 -13.13 -14.24 9.08
N GLY A 68 -13.12 -15.39 8.40
CA GLY A 68 -14.28 -15.94 7.70
C GLY A 68 -14.42 -15.52 6.24
N PHE A 69 -13.47 -14.75 5.69
CA PHE A 69 -13.44 -14.45 4.26
C PHE A 69 -12.77 -15.56 3.47
N THR A 70 -13.25 -15.78 2.24
CA THR A 70 -12.51 -16.56 1.24
C THR A 70 -11.63 -15.60 0.44
N VAL A 71 -10.32 -15.73 0.53
CA VAL A 71 -9.38 -14.85 -0.16
C VAL A 71 -8.95 -15.47 -1.49
N LEU A 72 -9.39 -14.86 -2.59
CA LEU A 72 -8.87 -15.13 -3.92
C LEU A 72 -7.51 -14.42 -4.01
N ALA A 73 -6.44 -15.14 -3.66
CA ALA A 73 -5.13 -14.59 -3.39
C ALA A 73 -4.31 -14.46 -4.68
N GLY A 74 -4.30 -13.25 -5.24
CA GLY A 74 -3.66 -12.94 -6.51
C GLY A 74 -2.14 -12.91 -6.42
N VAL A 75 -1.47 -13.76 -7.20
CA VAL A 75 -0.01 -13.83 -7.35
C VAL A 75 0.38 -13.93 -8.82
N ARG A 76 1.63 -13.60 -9.15
CA ARG A 76 2.12 -13.61 -10.55
C ARG A 76 2.66 -14.96 -11.01
N LYS A 77 3.11 -15.80 -10.08
CA LYS A 77 3.85 -17.03 -10.36
C LYS A 77 3.20 -18.22 -9.66
N GLU A 78 3.22 -19.37 -10.32
CA GLU A 78 2.72 -20.60 -9.71
C GLU A 78 3.50 -21.02 -8.47
N SER A 79 4.81 -20.72 -8.42
CA SER A 79 5.62 -20.94 -7.21
C SER A 79 5.11 -20.17 -5.99
N ASP A 80 4.64 -18.93 -6.21
CA ASP A 80 4.08 -18.10 -5.15
C ASP A 80 2.68 -18.59 -4.76
N ALA A 81 1.92 -19.13 -5.72
CA ALA A 81 0.64 -19.76 -5.46
C ALA A 81 0.81 -21.00 -4.58
N GLN A 82 1.78 -21.86 -4.92
CA GLN A 82 2.10 -23.03 -4.13
C GLN A 82 2.54 -22.66 -2.71
N ALA A 83 3.42 -21.65 -2.57
CA ALA A 83 3.84 -21.18 -1.25
C ALA A 83 2.67 -20.70 -0.38
N LEU A 84 1.60 -20.14 -0.98
CA LEU A 84 0.38 -19.78 -0.26
C LEU A 84 -0.45 -21.02 0.13
N ARG A 85 -0.52 -22.05 -0.72
CA ARG A 85 -1.19 -23.33 -0.39
C ARG A 85 -0.47 -24.02 0.76
N ASP A 86 0.86 -24.02 0.75
CA ASP A 86 1.71 -24.67 1.75
C ASP A 86 1.58 -24.04 3.15
N LEU A 87 1.01 -22.83 3.26
CA LEU A 87 0.65 -22.24 4.56
C LEU A 87 -0.44 -23.04 5.29
N GLY A 88 -1.23 -23.86 4.58
CA GLY A 88 -2.29 -24.68 5.17
C GLY A 88 -3.45 -23.89 5.79
N VAL A 89 -3.60 -22.62 5.43
CA VAL A 89 -4.66 -21.75 5.96
C VAL A 89 -5.94 -21.93 5.14
N SER A 90 -7.00 -22.41 5.79
CA SER A 90 -8.33 -22.56 5.18
C SER A 90 -8.85 -21.21 4.67
N GLY A 91 -9.48 -21.20 3.49
CA GLY A 91 -10.07 -20.00 2.90
C GLY A 91 -9.11 -19.18 2.04
N ILE A 92 -7.85 -19.59 1.86
CA ILE A 92 -6.95 -19.00 0.86
C ILE A 92 -7.05 -19.80 -0.45
N HIS A 93 -7.44 -19.14 -1.53
CA HIS A 93 -7.54 -19.70 -2.87
C HIS A 93 -6.62 -18.91 -3.82
N PRO A 94 -5.39 -19.38 -4.05
CA PRO A 94 -4.46 -18.67 -4.94
C PRO A 94 -4.98 -18.58 -6.37
N VAL A 95 -4.87 -17.40 -6.97
CA VAL A 95 -5.21 -17.15 -8.38
C VAL A 95 -4.05 -16.46 -9.09
N ILE A 96 -3.83 -16.82 -10.36
CA ILE A 96 -2.75 -16.21 -11.15
C ILE A 96 -3.23 -14.91 -11.78
N ILE A 97 -2.55 -13.81 -11.44
CA ILE A 97 -2.83 -12.47 -11.97
C ILE A 97 -1.58 -11.60 -12.01
N ASP A 98 -1.20 -11.19 -13.21
CA ASP A 98 -0.26 -10.10 -13.46
C ASP A 98 -1.06 -8.84 -13.82
N VAL A 99 -1.18 -7.93 -12.84
CA VAL A 99 -2.02 -6.73 -12.98
C VAL A 99 -1.54 -5.78 -14.10
N ALA A 100 -0.26 -5.87 -14.50
CA ALA A 100 0.28 -5.09 -15.62
C ALA A 100 -0.11 -5.64 -17.00
N LYS A 101 -0.83 -6.77 -17.06
CA LYS A 101 -1.21 -7.43 -18.32
C LYS A 101 -2.72 -7.63 -18.39
N ALA A 102 -3.39 -6.87 -19.25
CA ALA A 102 -4.85 -6.95 -19.42
C ALA A 102 -5.34 -8.38 -19.73
N SER A 103 -4.61 -9.14 -20.55
CA SER A 103 -4.94 -10.55 -20.83
C SER A 103 -4.85 -11.45 -19.59
N SER A 104 -3.90 -11.18 -18.68
CA SER A 104 -3.81 -11.92 -17.41
C SER A 104 -4.93 -11.56 -16.46
N VAL A 105 -5.35 -10.28 -16.40
CA VAL A 105 -6.49 -9.85 -15.60
C VAL A 105 -7.78 -10.50 -16.10
N GLU A 106 -7.97 -10.54 -17.42
CA GLU A 106 -9.14 -11.18 -18.02
C GLU A 106 -9.15 -12.70 -17.79
N ALA A 107 -8.02 -13.39 -17.97
CA ALA A 107 -7.90 -14.81 -17.65
C ALA A 107 -8.21 -15.10 -16.17
N CYS A 108 -7.72 -14.26 -15.25
CA CYS A 108 -8.05 -14.36 -13.84
C CYS A 108 -9.55 -14.14 -13.59
N ARG A 109 -10.17 -13.17 -14.26
CA ARG A 109 -11.61 -12.91 -14.16
C ARG A 109 -12.43 -14.12 -14.58
N GLN A 110 -12.10 -14.74 -15.72
CA GLN A 110 -12.78 -15.94 -16.20
C GLN A 110 -12.62 -17.11 -15.22
N HIS A 111 -11.43 -17.28 -14.66
CA HIS A 111 -11.20 -18.30 -13.63
C HIS A 111 -12.03 -18.03 -12.36
N VAL A 112 -12.08 -16.79 -11.87
CA VAL A 112 -12.89 -16.45 -10.70
C VAL A 112 -14.39 -16.65 -10.97
N LEU A 113 -14.87 -16.29 -12.17
CA LEU A 113 -16.25 -16.54 -12.56
C LEU A 113 -16.59 -18.03 -12.52
N SER A 114 -15.73 -18.90 -13.05
CA SER A 114 -16.00 -20.35 -13.00
C SER A 114 -16.03 -20.89 -11.58
N LEU A 115 -15.21 -20.36 -10.66
CA LEU A 115 -15.26 -20.72 -9.24
C LEU A 115 -16.59 -20.31 -8.58
N LEU A 116 -17.08 -19.11 -8.91
CA LEU A 116 -18.34 -18.56 -8.41
C LEU A 116 -19.56 -19.32 -8.97
N ASP A 117 -19.58 -19.59 -10.27
CA ASP A 117 -20.66 -20.30 -10.95
C ASP A 117 -20.77 -21.75 -10.47
N ALA A 118 -19.62 -22.41 -10.27
CA ALA A 118 -19.55 -23.74 -9.68
C ALA A 118 -19.85 -23.76 -8.16
N LYS A 119 -20.05 -22.59 -7.54
CA LYS A 119 -20.27 -22.41 -6.09
C LYS A 119 -19.18 -23.04 -5.23
N THR A 120 -17.96 -23.11 -5.76
CA THR A 120 -16.77 -23.62 -5.04
C THR A 120 -16.22 -22.58 -4.07
N VAL A 121 -16.57 -21.31 -4.28
CA VAL A 121 -16.28 -20.20 -3.38
C VAL A 121 -17.55 -19.35 -3.18
N PRO A 122 -17.68 -18.62 -2.05
CA PRO A 122 -18.79 -17.69 -1.84
C PRO A 122 -18.84 -16.55 -2.88
N PRO A 123 -19.95 -15.80 -2.99
CA PRO A 123 -20.03 -14.61 -3.83
C PRO A 123 -18.90 -13.62 -3.60
N LEU A 124 -18.43 -12.95 -4.66
CA LEU A 124 -17.44 -11.90 -4.56
C LEU A 124 -18.06 -10.67 -3.87
N VAL A 125 -17.50 -10.28 -2.73
CA VAL A 125 -17.95 -9.13 -1.94
C VAL A 125 -16.94 -7.99 -1.93
N GLY A 126 -15.68 -8.25 -2.29
CA GLY A 126 -14.68 -7.19 -2.34
C GLY A 126 -13.49 -7.44 -3.24
N VAL A 127 -12.84 -6.33 -3.61
CA VAL A 127 -11.58 -6.28 -4.34
C VAL A 127 -10.64 -5.37 -3.58
N VAL A 128 -9.44 -5.87 -3.29
CA VAL A 128 -8.35 -5.14 -2.65
C VAL A 128 -7.18 -5.03 -3.63
N ASN A 129 -7.03 -3.83 -4.19
CA ASN A 129 -5.91 -3.49 -5.07
C ASN A 129 -4.68 -3.18 -4.22
N ASN A 130 -3.89 -4.22 -3.94
CA ASN A 130 -2.69 -4.15 -3.12
C ASN A 130 -1.39 -4.29 -3.93
N ALA A 131 -1.41 -4.94 -5.10
CA ALA A 131 -0.23 -5.08 -5.94
C ALA A 131 0.44 -3.72 -6.19
N GLY A 132 1.76 -3.68 -5.99
CA GLY A 132 2.52 -2.45 -6.13
C GLY A 132 4.02 -2.70 -6.19
N LEU A 133 4.71 -1.76 -6.83
CA LEU A 133 6.14 -1.67 -6.93
C LEU A 133 6.62 -0.33 -6.41
N LEU A 134 7.82 -0.36 -5.86
CA LEU A 134 8.58 0.82 -5.48
C LEU A 134 9.97 0.67 -6.08
N GLN A 135 10.51 1.79 -6.54
CA GLN A 135 11.89 1.89 -6.92
C GLN A 135 12.47 3.18 -6.39
N ASP A 136 13.71 3.08 -5.92
CA ASP A 136 14.43 4.19 -5.32
C ASP A 136 15.48 4.71 -6.32
N ALA A 137 15.23 5.93 -6.80
CA ALA A 137 16.10 6.67 -7.72
C ALA A 137 15.71 8.15 -7.79
N THR A 138 16.70 9.02 -7.98
CA THR A 138 16.44 10.43 -8.35
C THR A 138 15.71 10.49 -9.68
N VAL A 139 14.74 11.40 -9.80
CA VAL A 139 13.86 11.51 -10.98
C VAL A 139 14.66 11.64 -12.28
N GLU A 140 15.71 12.46 -12.30
CA GLU A 140 16.55 12.68 -13.49
C GLU A 140 17.25 11.40 -13.99
N PHE A 141 17.65 10.51 -13.07
CA PHE A 141 18.45 9.32 -13.38
C PHE A 141 17.67 8.01 -13.28
N HIS A 142 16.35 8.11 -13.16
CA HIS A 142 15.49 6.94 -13.10
C HIS A 142 15.11 6.53 -14.53
N ASP A 143 15.35 5.26 -14.86
CA ASP A 143 15.05 4.71 -16.18
C ASP A 143 13.56 4.84 -16.53
N MET A 144 13.28 5.44 -17.69
CA MET A 144 11.91 5.71 -18.14
C MET A 144 11.07 4.44 -18.34
N ALA A 145 11.67 3.33 -18.77
CA ALA A 145 10.94 2.07 -18.91
C ALA A 145 10.55 1.52 -17.53
N GLN A 146 11.40 1.70 -16.52
CA GLN A 146 11.10 1.37 -15.14
C GLN A 146 10.02 2.26 -14.53
N MET A 147 10.05 3.57 -14.77
CA MET A 147 8.96 4.47 -14.38
C MET A 147 7.63 4.05 -15.01
N ARG A 148 7.62 3.78 -16.32
CA ARG A 148 6.41 3.32 -17.03
C ARG A 148 5.88 2.03 -16.43
N HIS A 149 6.74 1.03 -16.23
CA HIS A 149 6.33 -0.24 -15.63
C HIS A 149 5.78 -0.06 -14.20
N MET A 150 6.33 0.86 -13.42
CA MET A 150 5.79 1.18 -12.10
C MET A 150 4.37 1.75 -12.20
N PHE A 151 4.09 2.62 -13.17
CA PHE A 151 2.73 3.09 -13.45
C PHE A 151 1.81 1.98 -13.98
N GLU A 152 2.32 1.09 -14.83
CA GLU A 152 1.58 -0.09 -15.30
C GLU A 152 1.09 -0.95 -14.15
N VAL A 153 1.92 -1.16 -13.11
CA VAL A 153 1.52 -1.95 -11.95
C VAL A 153 0.68 -1.14 -10.96
N ASN A 154 1.17 0.01 -10.51
CA ASN A 154 0.60 0.75 -9.38
C ASN A 154 -0.72 1.45 -9.72
N TYR A 155 -0.89 1.86 -10.98
CA TYR A 155 -2.01 2.69 -11.42
C TYR A 155 -2.87 1.98 -12.47
N PHE A 156 -2.32 1.66 -13.64
CA PHE A 156 -3.10 1.02 -14.70
C PHE A 156 -3.58 -0.37 -14.31
N GLY A 157 -2.76 -1.14 -13.60
CA GLY A 157 -3.14 -2.45 -13.08
C GLY A 157 -4.27 -2.38 -12.06
N LEU A 158 -4.25 -1.39 -11.17
CA LEU A 158 -5.37 -1.12 -10.25
C LEU A 158 -6.66 -0.82 -11.02
N ILE A 159 -6.59 0.01 -12.07
CA ILE A 159 -7.76 0.33 -12.90
C ILE A 159 -8.23 -0.91 -13.67
N SER A 160 -7.31 -1.68 -14.26
CA SER A 160 -7.63 -2.88 -15.03
C SER A 160 -8.36 -3.92 -14.17
N VAL A 161 -7.85 -4.20 -12.98
CA VAL A 161 -8.48 -5.11 -12.01
C VAL A 161 -9.83 -4.55 -11.56
N SER A 162 -9.89 -3.27 -11.20
CA SER A 162 -11.16 -2.65 -10.77
C SER A 162 -12.22 -2.77 -11.86
N SER A 163 -11.90 -2.38 -13.10
CA SER A 163 -12.82 -2.45 -14.24
C SER A 163 -13.29 -3.87 -14.54
N ALA A 164 -12.40 -4.86 -14.43
CA ALA A 164 -12.72 -6.26 -14.68
C ALA A 164 -13.70 -6.84 -13.65
N PHE A 165 -13.56 -6.48 -12.37
CA PHE A 165 -14.32 -7.11 -11.27
C PHE A 165 -15.48 -6.25 -10.75
N LEU A 166 -15.53 -4.95 -11.03
CA LEU A 166 -16.63 -4.07 -10.62
C LEU A 166 -18.02 -4.53 -11.06
N PRO A 167 -18.23 -5.12 -12.26
CA PRO A 167 -19.54 -5.66 -12.63
C PRO A 167 -20.09 -6.71 -11.65
N LEU A 168 -19.21 -7.42 -10.92
CA LEU A 168 -19.60 -8.42 -9.92
C LEU A 168 -19.91 -7.82 -8.55
N LEU A 169 -19.51 -6.56 -8.31
CA LEU A 169 -19.69 -5.87 -7.04
C LEU A 169 -20.87 -4.89 -7.02
N ARG A 170 -21.25 -4.38 -8.20
CA ARG A 170 -22.27 -3.32 -8.36
C ARG A 170 -23.68 -3.86 -8.16
N ARG A 171 -24.57 -3.02 -7.64
CA ARG A 171 -26.02 -3.27 -7.68
C ARG A 171 -26.54 -3.27 -9.13
N PRO A 172 -27.51 -4.14 -9.46
CA PRO A 172 -28.24 -4.08 -10.72
C PRO A 172 -28.92 -2.71 -10.91
N PRO A 173 -28.92 -2.17 -12.13
CA PRO A 173 -29.64 -0.93 -12.45
C PRO A 173 -31.12 -1.03 -12.07
N GLY A 174 -31.71 0.04 -11.53
CA GLY A 174 -33.14 0.10 -11.18
C GLY A 174 -33.51 -0.57 -9.84
N SER A 175 -32.56 -1.19 -9.13
CA SER A 175 -32.80 -1.70 -7.78
C SER A 175 -32.88 -0.55 -6.77
N SER A 176 -34.10 -0.18 -6.38
CA SER A 176 -34.39 0.89 -5.41
C SER A 176 -34.20 0.47 -3.96
N SER A 177 -34.20 -0.84 -3.69
CA SER A 177 -33.94 -1.38 -2.36
C SER A 177 -32.44 -1.66 -2.20
N PRO A 178 -31.82 -1.33 -1.04
CA PRO A 178 -30.53 -1.89 -0.69
C PRO A 178 -30.67 -3.42 -0.60
N HIS A 179 -30.48 -4.12 -1.72
CA HIS A 179 -30.54 -5.56 -1.72
C HIS A 179 -29.43 -6.09 -0.80
N PRO A 180 -29.74 -6.96 0.18
CA PRO A 180 -28.76 -7.49 1.11
C PRO A 180 -27.62 -8.29 0.44
N ASN A 181 -27.63 -8.50 -0.87
CA ASN A 181 -26.63 -9.31 -1.59
C ASN A 181 -25.68 -8.45 -2.44
N HIS A 182 -25.86 -7.13 -2.50
CA HIS A 182 -25.00 -6.24 -3.28
C HIS A 182 -24.30 -5.25 -2.35
N GLN A 183 -23.22 -5.73 -1.75
CA GLN A 183 -22.46 -5.06 -0.71
C GLN A 183 -21.00 -4.87 -1.14
N GLY A 184 -20.77 -4.49 -2.40
CA GLY A 184 -19.43 -4.42 -2.96
C GLY A 184 -18.48 -3.53 -2.16
N ARG A 185 -17.26 -4.00 -1.94
CA ARG A 185 -16.17 -3.26 -1.30
C ARG A 185 -14.98 -3.14 -2.25
N LEU A 186 -14.62 -1.92 -2.63
CA LEU A 186 -13.39 -1.65 -3.36
C LEU A 186 -12.39 -0.96 -2.43
N ILE A 187 -11.23 -1.57 -2.25
CA ILE A 187 -10.19 -1.04 -1.37
C ILE A 187 -8.91 -0.89 -2.16
N ASN A 188 -8.37 0.33 -2.18
CA ASN A 188 -7.12 0.64 -2.85
C ASN A 188 -6.03 0.84 -1.79
N ILE A 189 -4.87 0.20 -1.97
CA ILE A 189 -3.71 0.41 -1.11
C ILE A 189 -2.85 1.54 -1.70
N GLY A 190 -3.02 2.72 -1.11
CA GLY A 190 -2.22 3.91 -1.36
C GLY A 190 -0.88 3.87 -0.62
N SER A 191 -0.45 5.04 -0.17
CA SER A 191 0.79 5.25 0.59
C SER A 191 0.75 6.64 1.21
N VAL A 192 1.51 6.89 2.28
CA VAL A 192 1.88 8.26 2.65
C VAL A 192 2.46 9.04 1.46
N SER A 193 3.16 8.35 0.55
CA SER A 193 3.70 8.94 -0.68
C SER A 193 2.64 9.39 -1.68
N GLY A 194 1.36 9.13 -1.43
CA GLY A 194 0.24 9.73 -2.17
C GLY A 194 -0.04 11.19 -1.80
N LYS A 195 0.61 11.71 -0.75
CA LYS A 195 0.51 13.14 -0.34
C LYS A 195 1.86 13.79 -0.01
N VAL A 196 2.90 13.00 0.21
CA VAL A 196 4.24 13.48 0.56
C VAL A 196 5.27 12.84 -0.36
N SER A 197 5.93 13.64 -1.19
CA SER A 197 6.95 13.15 -2.12
C SER A 197 8.34 13.23 -1.49
N PHE A 198 8.93 12.09 -1.18
CA PHE A 198 10.28 12.01 -0.63
C PHE A 198 11.33 12.03 -1.75
N PRO A 199 12.51 12.63 -1.54
CA PRO A 199 13.62 12.54 -2.48
C PRO A 199 13.94 11.08 -2.80
N ARG A 200 14.31 10.83 -4.06
CA ARG A 200 14.50 9.50 -4.66
C ARG A 200 13.26 8.60 -4.79
N TYR A 201 12.09 9.06 -4.37
CA TYR A 201 10.82 8.35 -4.55
C TYR A 201 9.84 9.12 -5.45
N GLY A 202 10.33 10.03 -6.29
CA GLY A 202 9.48 10.92 -7.10
C GLY A 202 8.51 10.17 -8.02
N ALA A 203 8.99 9.20 -8.80
CA ALA A 203 8.14 8.37 -9.67
C ALA A 203 7.14 7.53 -8.87
N TYR A 204 7.57 6.95 -7.75
CA TYR A 204 6.69 6.19 -6.86
C TYR A 204 5.60 7.08 -6.26
N ALA A 205 5.97 8.24 -5.72
CA ALA A 205 5.05 9.21 -5.16
C ALA A 205 4.05 9.68 -6.22
N ALA A 206 4.49 9.98 -7.44
CA ALA A 206 3.61 10.33 -8.55
C ALA A 206 2.56 9.23 -8.82
N SER A 207 2.98 7.96 -8.88
CA SER A 207 2.05 6.84 -9.06
C SER A 207 1.04 6.72 -7.91
N LYS A 208 1.45 6.98 -6.66
CA LYS A 208 0.57 6.92 -5.49
C LYS A 208 -0.34 8.14 -5.34
N HIS A 209 0.06 9.32 -5.82
CA HIS A 209 -0.83 10.48 -5.97
C HIS A 209 -1.91 10.20 -7.02
N ALA A 210 -1.57 9.54 -8.13
CA ALA A 210 -2.55 9.11 -9.12
C ALA A 210 -3.58 8.13 -8.52
N VAL A 211 -3.14 7.22 -7.63
CA VAL A 211 -4.05 6.33 -6.88
C VAL A 211 -5.01 7.11 -5.96
N GLU A 212 -4.57 8.17 -5.28
CA GLU A 212 -5.49 9.03 -4.49
C GLU A 212 -6.59 9.61 -5.39
N ALA A 213 -6.19 10.22 -6.50
CA ALA A 213 -7.10 10.92 -7.40
C ALA A 213 -8.14 9.96 -7.99
N VAL A 214 -7.71 8.82 -8.55
CA VAL A 214 -8.65 7.85 -9.12
C VAL A 214 -9.56 7.23 -8.06
N THR A 215 -9.08 7.06 -6.82
CA THR A 215 -9.91 6.54 -5.74
C THR A 215 -11.02 7.53 -5.34
N ASP A 216 -10.74 8.84 -5.37
CA ASP A 216 -11.77 9.85 -5.13
C ASP A 216 -12.84 9.87 -6.23
N SER A 217 -12.43 9.73 -7.50
CA SER A 217 -13.37 9.62 -8.63
C SER A 217 -14.22 8.35 -8.52
N LEU A 218 -13.59 7.18 -8.33
CA LEU A 218 -14.29 5.91 -8.17
C LEU A 218 -15.29 5.93 -7.01
N ARG A 219 -14.95 6.60 -5.91
CA ARG A 219 -15.86 6.77 -4.78
C ARG A 219 -17.14 7.51 -5.18
N ALA A 220 -17.03 8.58 -5.95
CA ALA A 220 -18.19 9.34 -6.41
C ALA A 220 -19.01 8.55 -7.44
N GLU A 221 -18.33 7.93 -8.41
CA GLU A 221 -18.96 7.17 -9.49
C GLU A 221 -19.70 5.91 -9.01
N LEU A 222 -19.13 5.22 -8.01
CA LEU A 222 -19.65 3.94 -7.53
C LEU A 222 -20.62 4.06 -6.36
N ASP A 223 -20.77 5.26 -5.79
CA ASP A 223 -21.68 5.50 -4.68
C ASP A 223 -23.15 5.14 -5.04
N PRO A 224 -23.72 5.56 -6.18
CA PRO A 224 -25.06 5.17 -6.59
C PRO A 224 -25.17 3.66 -6.87
N ALA A 225 -24.09 3.05 -7.36
CA ALA A 225 -23.99 1.62 -7.62
C ALA A 225 -23.84 0.76 -6.35
N GLY A 226 -23.74 1.40 -5.18
CA GLY A 226 -23.71 0.73 -3.88
C GLY A 226 -22.41 0.04 -3.52
N VAL A 227 -21.30 0.40 -4.17
CA VAL A 227 -19.98 -0.11 -3.83
C VAL A 227 -19.29 0.92 -2.95
N SER A 228 -18.86 0.53 -1.76
CA SER A 228 -18.05 1.43 -0.92
C SER A 228 -16.62 1.43 -1.44
N VAL A 229 -16.02 2.61 -1.58
CA VAL A 229 -14.62 2.76 -1.99
C VAL A 229 -13.80 3.34 -0.86
N SER A 230 -12.73 2.65 -0.47
CA SER A 230 -11.82 3.06 0.61
C SER A 230 -10.38 3.13 0.12
N LEU A 231 -9.64 4.13 0.62
CA LEU A 231 -8.19 4.25 0.42
C LEU A 231 -7.47 3.95 1.73
N VAL A 232 -6.63 2.91 1.76
CA VAL A 232 -5.72 2.67 2.87
C VAL A 232 -4.39 3.33 2.56
N GLN A 233 -3.85 4.13 3.49
CA GLN A 233 -2.65 4.93 3.28
C GLN A 233 -1.58 4.54 4.32
N PRO A 234 -0.83 3.45 4.08
CA PRO A 234 0.23 3.03 4.98
C PRO A 234 1.41 4.00 4.98
N GLY A 235 1.98 4.21 6.16
CA GLY A 235 3.36 4.64 6.35
C GLY A 235 4.34 3.47 6.13
N PHE A 236 5.52 3.56 6.73
CA PHE A 236 6.50 2.47 6.63
C PHE A 236 6.00 1.23 7.39
N CYS A 237 5.93 0.10 6.69
CA CYS A 237 5.59 -1.20 7.27
C CYS A 237 6.75 -2.17 7.03
N ARG A 238 7.05 -3.01 8.02
CA ARG A 238 8.09 -4.04 7.92
C ARG A 238 7.70 -5.08 6.86
N THR A 239 8.13 -4.86 5.62
CA THR A 239 7.77 -5.65 4.44
C THR A 239 8.95 -5.74 3.48
N GLU A 240 8.94 -6.77 2.63
CA GLU A 240 9.97 -6.94 1.59
C GLU A 240 9.99 -5.81 0.55
N LEU A 241 8.91 -5.02 0.42
CA LEU A 241 8.82 -3.91 -0.53
C LEU A 241 9.96 -2.89 -0.35
N PHE A 242 10.41 -2.70 0.89
CA PHE A 242 11.51 -1.81 1.24
C PHE A 242 12.85 -2.56 1.40
N ILE A 243 12.80 -3.82 1.85
CA ILE A 243 13.98 -4.62 2.18
C ILE A 243 14.71 -5.12 0.91
N ARG A 244 14.00 -5.38 -0.19
CA ARG A 244 14.65 -5.73 -1.47
C ARG A 244 15.45 -4.57 -2.10
N GLY A 245 15.41 -3.36 -1.52
CA GLY A 245 16.33 -2.27 -1.82
C GLY A 245 17.56 -2.16 -0.93
N VAL A 246 17.69 -3.02 0.09
CA VAL A 246 18.81 -2.98 1.06
C VAL A 246 19.55 -4.33 1.13
N VAL A 247 18.96 -5.42 0.65
CA VAL A 247 19.56 -6.75 0.74
C VAL A 247 20.31 -7.11 -0.53
N ARG A 248 21.62 -6.88 -0.48
CA ARG A 248 22.64 -7.70 -1.15
C ARG A 248 22.26 -9.17 -0.97
N GLU A 249 22.07 -9.91 -2.06
CA GLU A 249 22.21 -11.37 -2.04
C GLU A 249 23.65 -11.68 -1.58
N LYS A 250 23.89 -11.70 -0.28
CA LYS A 250 24.86 -12.64 0.26
C LYS A 250 24.22 -14.00 0.07
N LYS A 251 24.65 -14.71 -0.98
CA LYS A 251 24.62 -16.17 -1.01
C LYS A 251 25.44 -16.68 0.19
N GLU A 252 24.83 -16.68 1.37
CA GLU A 252 25.24 -17.50 2.49
C GLU A 252 24.03 -18.38 2.80
N ALA A 253 24.17 -19.66 2.47
CA ALA A 253 23.17 -20.68 2.68
C ALA A 253 22.82 -20.77 4.17
N HIS A 254 21.60 -20.37 4.54
CA HIS A 254 20.95 -20.88 5.75
C HIS A 254 19.91 -21.91 5.32
N ALA A 255 20.42 -23.08 4.94
CA ALA A 255 19.69 -24.33 5.08
C ALA A 255 20.12 -24.93 6.43
N ALA A 256 19.30 -24.73 7.46
CA ALA A 256 19.21 -25.54 8.68
C ALA A 256 17.99 -25.00 9.46
N GLY A 257 16.86 -25.68 9.57
CA GLY A 257 16.70 -27.13 9.63
C GLY A 257 17.32 -27.60 10.94
N HIS A 258 16.58 -27.45 12.04
CA HIS A 258 16.92 -28.11 13.29
C HIS A 258 16.93 -29.63 13.06
N GLN A 259 18.13 -30.23 12.96
CA GLN A 259 18.38 -31.57 13.47
C GLN A 259 19.90 -31.81 13.64
N ILE A 260 20.21 -32.44 14.76
CA ILE A 260 21.53 -32.85 15.26
C ILE A 260 22.10 -33.94 14.34
N VAL A 261 23.40 -33.89 13.99
CA VAL A 261 24.41 -34.98 14.07
C VAL A 261 25.70 -34.65 13.26
N SER A 262 26.82 -34.66 14.00
CA SER A 262 28.26 -34.88 13.73
C SER A 262 28.95 -34.74 12.36
N ARG A 263 30.19 -34.19 12.49
CA ARG A 263 31.48 -34.53 11.82
C ARG A 263 31.86 -33.88 10.47
N GLY A 264 32.85 -32.98 10.54
CA GLY A 264 34.20 -33.22 9.99
C GLY A 264 34.50 -32.74 8.55
N GLY A 265 35.59 -31.98 8.41
CA GLY A 265 36.42 -31.99 7.18
C GLY A 265 36.53 -30.64 6.47
N GLY A 266 37.74 -30.07 6.49
CA GLY A 266 38.08 -28.85 5.76
C GLY A 266 38.35 -29.09 4.28
N GLY A 267 38.27 -28.02 3.49
CA GLY A 267 38.58 -28.02 2.07
C GLY A 267 38.48 -26.63 1.48
N ALA A 268 39.63 -25.99 1.26
CA ALA A 268 39.75 -24.70 0.60
C ALA A 268 39.43 -24.82 -0.90
N TRP A 269 38.72 -23.83 -1.45
CA TRP A 269 38.56 -23.67 -2.90
C TRP A 269 39.04 -22.29 -3.33
N LYS A 270 40.13 -22.26 -4.11
CA LYS A 270 40.59 -21.14 -4.92
C LYS A 270 39.87 -21.22 -6.28
N GLY A 271 39.34 -20.10 -6.76
CA GLY A 271 38.78 -19.97 -8.10
C GLY A 271 39.02 -18.58 -8.66
N GLU A 272 39.58 -18.53 -9.86
CA GLU A 272 40.22 -17.39 -10.53
C GLU A 272 39.26 -16.30 -11.02
N ARG A 273 39.81 -15.09 -11.21
CA ARG A 273 39.13 -13.94 -11.82
C ARG A 273 39.23 -14.03 -13.35
N GLY A 274 38.14 -14.42 -13.99
CA GLY A 274 37.91 -14.19 -15.42
C GLY A 274 37.23 -12.85 -15.65
N ARG A 275 37.83 -11.98 -16.48
CA ARG A 275 37.20 -10.78 -17.04
C ARG A 275 36.48 -11.20 -18.32
N GLU A 276 35.16 -11.08 -18.35
CA GLU A 276 34.39 -11.04 -19.59
C GLU A 276 33.37 -9.91 -19.54
N GLY A 277 33.37 -9.08 -20.58
CA GLY A 277 32.39 -8.04 -20.81
C GLY A 277 31.06 -8.69 -21.19
N GLY A 278 30.10 -8.64 -20.27
CA GLY A 278 28.70 -8.97 -20.53
C GLY A 278 27.85 -7.73 -20.32
N THR A 279 26.98 -7.42 -21.28
CA THR A 279 25.81 -6.57 -21.07
C THR A 279 25.07 -7.09 -19.85
N VAL A 280 25.16 -6.34 -18.74
CA VAL A 280 24.49 -6.68 -17.49
C VAL A 280 22.99 -6.62 -17.74
N GLU A 281 22.38 -7.79 -17.91
CA GLU A 281 20.93 -7.94 -17.91
C GLU A 281 20.41 -7.40 -16.57
N ARG A 282 19.80 -6.21 -16.60
CA ARG A 282 19.33 -5.50 -15.40
C ARG A 282 18.21 -6.31 -14.77
N ARG A 283 18.56 -7.17 -13.82
CA ARG A 283 17.62 -8.03 -13.10
C ARG A 283 16.67 -7.16 -12.27
N TRP A 284 15.37 -7.30 -12.54
CA TRP A 284 14.31 -6.55 -11.87
C TRP A 284 14.05 -7.09 -10.47
N CYS A 285 14.43 -6.30 -9.46
CA CYS A 285 14.04 -6.51 -8.07
C CYS A 285 13.48 -5.17 -7.57
N GLY A 286 12.21 -5.14 -7.14
CA GLY A 286 11.67 -3.94 -6.48
C GLY A 286 12.61 -3.56 -5.33
N GLY A 287 13.01 -2.30 -5.25
CA GLY A 287 14.20 -1.90 -4.48
C GLY A 287 14.98 -0.76 -5.13
N MET A 288 16.14 -0.43 -4.57
CA MET A 288 17.04 0.61 -5.08
C MET A 288 17.52 0.28 -6.48
N LEU A 289 17.65 1.31 -7.33
CA LEU A 289 18.29 1.17 -8.64
C LEU A 289 19.75 0.78 -8.40
N GLU A 290 20.06 -0.50 -8.60
CA GLU A 290 21.41 -1.02 -8.46
C GLU A 290 22.03 -1.43 -9.81
N PRO A 291 23.28 -1.00 -10.09
CA PRO A 291 24.02 0.02 -9.35
C PRO A 291 23.44 1.43 -9.58
N VAL A 292 23.53 2.29 -8.56
CA VAL A 292 23.20 3.72 -8.70
C VAL A 292 24.12 4.34 -9.77
N PRO A 293 23.59 5.07 -10.76
CA PRO A 293 24.41 5.71 -11.78
C PRO A 293 25.46 6.65 -11.15
N PRO A 294 26.74 6.58 -11.54
CA PRO A 294 27.78 7.48 -11.02
C PRO A 294 27.41 8.96 -11.21
N ALA A 295 26.83 9.30 -12.36
CA ALA A 295 26.34 10.64 -12.66
C ALA A 295 25.27 11.13 -11.67
N ALA A 296 24.43 10.23 -11.11
CA ALA A 296 23.45 10.60 -10.10
C ALA A 296 24.12 10.99 -8.78
N LYS A 297 25.19 10.28 -8.39
CA LYS A 297 25.97 10.61 -7.19
C LYS A 297 26.75 11.91 -7.36
N GLU A 298 27.23 12.19 -8.57
CA GLU A 298 27.93 13.42 -8.90
C GLU A 298 26.98 14.64 -8.90
N ALA A 299 25.80 14.51 -9.51
CA ALA A 299 24.80 15.57 -9.58
C ALA A 299 24.11 15.83 -8.22
N TYR A 300 23.87 14.76 -7.44
CA TYR A 300 23.12 14.83 -6.18
C TYR A 300 23.86 14.22 -4.99
N PRO A 301 25.10 14.63 -4.67
CA PRO A 301 25.93 13.96 -3.66
C PRO A 301 25.28 13.97 -2.26
N TYR A 302 24.49 15.00 -1.96
CA TYR A 302 23.77 15.12 -0.69
C TYR A 302 22.67 14.05 -0.49
N LEU A 303 22.14 13.45 -1.56
CA LEU A 303 21.14 12.36 -1.53
C LEU A 303 21.76 10.96 -1.41
N TYR A 304 23.08 10.86 -1.31
CA TYR A 304 23.82 9.59 -1.21
C TYR A 304 24.84 9.60 -0.07
N THR A 305 24.73 10.55 0.87
CA THR A 305 25.56 10.57 2.07
C THR A 305 25.20 9.41 3.00
N PRO A 306 26.14 8.86 3.79
CA PRO A 306 25.83 7.83 4.79
C PRO A 306 24.70 8.24 5.75
N LYS A 307 24.65 9.53 6.10
CA LYS A 307 23.61 10.11 6.95
C LYS A 307 22.23 10.07 6.29
N PHE A 308 22.14 10.40 5.00
CA PHE A 308 20.90 10.32 4.24
C PHE A 308 20.43 8.88 4.05
N GLU A 309 21.34 7.96 3.72
CA GLU A 309 21.00 6.53 3.59
C GLU A 309 20.51 5.94 4.92
N GLU A 310 21.16 6.30 6.03
CA GLU A 310 20.71 5.90 7.35
C GLU A 310 19.32 6.48 7.68
N LYS A 311 19.07 7.75 7.36
CA LYS A 311 17.77 8.40 7.51
C LYS A 311 16.67 7.71 6.70
N ASN A 312 16.96 7.20 5.50
CA ASN A 312 15.99 6.47 4.69
C ASN A 312 15.78 5.03 5.15
N ARG A 313 16.83 4.37 5.65
CA ARG A 313 16.79 2.97 6.14
C ARG A 313 16.09 2.84 7.49
N ARG A 314 16.38 3.71 8.46
CA ARG A 314 15.83 3.65 9.83
C ARG A 314 14.28 3.58 9.91
N PRO A 315 13.50 4.37 9.14
CA PRO A 315 12.05 4.26 9.12
C PRO A 315 11.54 2.93 8.57
N MET A 316 12.25 2.32 7.62
CA MET A 316 11.88 1.03 7.02
C MET A 316 12.08 -0.11 8.02
N GLU A 317 13.18 -0.09 8.76
CA GLU A 317 13.50 -1.08 9.80
C GLU A 317 12.56 -0.97 11.01
N ASN A 318 12.28 0.27 11.43
CA ASN A 318 11.36 0.56 12.53
C ASN A 318 9.91 0.71 12.06
N GLY A 319 9.59 0.17 10.89
CA GLY A 319 8.25 0.24 10.30
C GLY A 319 7.21 -0.42 11.21
N SER A 320 5.96 0.02 11.08
CA SER A 320 4.85 -0.60 11.79
C SER A 320 4.66 -2.06 11.38
N ASP A 321 4.00 -2.82 12.24
CA ASP A 321 3.55 -4.17 11.91
C ASP A 321 2.54 -4.12 10.74
N PRO A 322 2.70 -4.97 9.71
CA PRO A 322 1.71 -5.10 8.62
C PRO A 322 0.28 -5.36 9.11
N LEU A 323 0.08 -5.91 10.31
CA LEU A 323 -1.23 -6.13 10.91
C LEU A 323 -2.07 -4.85 11.02
N VAL A 324 -1.45 -3.68 11.26
CA VAL A 324 -2.19 -2.40 11.30
C VAL A 324 -2.86 -2.10 9.95
N VAL A 325 -2.23 -2.48 8.84
CA VAL A 325 -2.81 -2.36 7.50
C VAL A 325 -3.91 -3.41 7.30
N CYS A 326 -3.70 -4.63 7.80
CA CYS A 326 -4.69 -5.71 7.73
C CYS A 326 -5.97 -5.37 8.50
N GLU A 327 -5.85 -4.74 9.68
CA GLU A 327 -6.98 -4.23 10.46
C GLU A 327 -7.77 -3.16 9.71
N ALA A 328 -7.08 -2.25 9.02
CA ALA A 328 -7.73 -1.24 8.19
C ALA A 328 -8.46 -1.84 6.99
N ILE A 329 -7.84 -2.81 6.30
CA ILE A 329 -8.48 -3.55 5.20
C ILE A 329 -9.72 -4.27 5.72
N HIS A 330 -9.60 -5.00 6.83
CA HIS A 330 -10.72 -5.70 7.44
C HIS A 330 -11.83 -4.74 7.85
N HIS A 331 -11.52 -3.62 8.51
CA HIS A 331 -12.54 -2.62 8.87
C HIS A 331 -13.22 -2.03 7.62
N ALA A 332 -12.47 -1.74 6.55
CA ALA A 332 -13.04 -1.26 5.30
C ALA A 332 -13.97 -2.28 4.64
N LEU A 333 -13.70 -3.58 4.81
CA LEU A 333 -14.56 -4.66 4.34
C LEU A 333 -15.81 -4.82 5.21
N SER A 334 -15.64 -5.00 6.53
CA SER A 334 -16.68 -5.49 7.43
C SER A 334 -17.52 -4.41 8.09
N SER A 335 -17.04 -3.17 8.17
CA SER A 335 -17.75 -2.10 8.87
C SER A 335 -19.06 -1.72 8.17
N PRO A 336 -20.13 -1.41 8.92
CA PRO A 336 -21.33 -0.84 8.35
C PRO A 336 -21.15 0.63 7.90
N TYR A 337 -20.08 1.28 8.36
CA TYR A 337 -19.72 2.65 8.01
C TYR A 337 -18.23 2.71 7.64
N PRO A 338 -17.82 2.13 6.50
CA PRO A 338 -16.44 2.17 6.08
C PRO A 338 -15.99 3.63 5.88
N ARG A 339 -14.79 3.95 6.37
CA ARG A 339 -14.16 5.26 6.16
C ARG A 339 -13.69 5.36 4.72
N THR A 340 -13.71 6.57 4.16
CA THR A 340 -13.15 6.81 2.83
C THR A 340 -11.62 6.72 2.82
N ARG A 341 -10.97 7.03 3.95
CA ARG A 341 -9.51 7.02 4.11
C ARG A 341 -9.07 6.42 5.44
N TYR A 342 -8.03 5.60 5.38
CA TYR A 342 -7.37 4.97 6.53
C TYR A 342 -5.88 5.32 6.53
N PRO A 343 -5.49 6.49 7.07
CA PRO A 343 -4.09 6.75 7.37
C PRO A 343 -3.66 5.83 8.51
N VAL A 344 -2.72 4.94 8.22
CA VAL A 344 -2.26 3.90 9.15
C VAL A 344 -0.74 3.78 9.14
N ALA A 345 -0.20 3.12 10.15
CA ALA A 345 1.24 3.03 10.41
C ALA A 345 1.88 4.40 10.68
N LYS A 346 3.21 4.38 10.87
CA LYS A 346 3.99 5.54 11.32
C LYS A 346 5.11 5.90 10.35
N ILE A 347 5.59 7.14 10.48
CA ILE A 347 6.81 7.67 9.87
C ILE A 347 7.61 8.33 10.98
N ASN A 348 8.81 7.81 11.27
CA ASN A 348 9.68 8.36 12.32
C ASN A 348 8.95 8.62 13.65
N ARG A 349 8.15 7.64 14.09
CA ARG A 349 7.29 7.66 15.30
C ARG A 349 6.02 8.52 15.23
N ALA A 350 5.85 9.35 14.20
CA ALA A 350 4.62 10.12 13.99
C ALA A 350 3.58 9.33 13.19
N ASP A 351 2.31 9.42 13.55
CA ASP A 351 1.22 8.82 12.78
C ASP A 351 1.07 9.52 11.42
N VAL A 352 0.76 8.75 10.38
CA VAL A 352 0.61 9.27 9.00
C VAL A 352 -0.39 10.44 8.92
N GLY A 353 -1.47 10.38 9.70
CA GLY A 353 -2.46 11.47 9.76
C GLY A 353 -1.88 12.80 10.26
N VAL A 354 -0.94 12.75 11.21
CA VAL A 354 -0.24 13.95 11.71
C VAL A 354 0.71 14.50 10.65
N VAL A 355 1.41 13.62 9.92
CA VAL A 355 2.30 14.05 8.83
C VAL A 355 1.52 14.77 7.73
N PHE A 356 0.33 14.27 7.37
CA PHE A 356 -0.55 14.95 6.41
C PHE A 356 -1.01 16.33 6.89
N LEU A 357 -1.34 16.47 8.17
CA LEU A 357 -1.70 17.76 8.75
C LEU A 357 -0.53 18.74 8.70
N VAL A 358 0.67 18.30 9.10
CA VAL A 358 1.88 19.12 9.07
C VAL A 358 2.22 19.57 7.64
N ARG A 359 2.11 18.66 6.65
CA ARG A 359 2.31 18.97 5.23
C ARG A 359 1.33 20.03 4.71
N MET A 360 0.09 20.03 5.20
CA MET A 360 -0.93 21.00 4.82
C MET A 360 -0.69 22.39 5.43
N LEU A 361 -0.12 22.44 6.64
CA LEU A 361 0.07 23.70 7.38
C LEU A 361 1.40 24.39 7.08
N LEU A 362 2.46 23.64 6.78
CA LEU A 362 3.78 24.22 6.55
C LEU A 362 3.95 24.67 5.08
N PRO A 363 4.55 25.85 4.84
CA PRO A 363 5.02 26.24 3.52
C PRO A 363 5.98 25.21 2.96
N ASP A 364 5.94 24.97 1.64
CA ASP A 364 6.71 23.92 0.97
C ASP A 364 8.20 23.96 1.32
N ARG A 365 8.86 25.13 1.21
CA ARG A 365 10.29 25.28 1.54
C ARG A 365 10.62 24.92 2.99
N MET A 366 9.72 25.22 3.93
CA MET A 366 9.93 24.87 5.34
C MET A 366 9.75 23.36 5.56
N PHE A 367 8.75 22.76 4.91
CA PHE A 367 8.53 21.32 4.96
C PHE A 367 9.72 20.57 4.37
N ASP A 368 10.19 21.00 3.19
CA ASP A 368 11.34 20.41 2.50
C ASP A 368 12.57 20.46 3.39
N HIS A 369 12.91 21.64 3.94
CA HIS A 369 14.06 21.78 4.81
C HIS A 369 13.95 20.92 6.07
N LYS A 370 12.81 20.96 6.78
CA LYS A 370 12.66 20.28 8.07
C LYS A 370 12.49 18.76 7.97
N PHE A 371 11.77 18.28 6.96
CA PHE A 371 11.34 16.87 6.89
C PHE A 371 12.06 16.10 5.79
N LEU A 372 12.27 16.70 4.61
CA LEU A 372 12.84 15.99 3.47
C LEU A 372 14.38 16.07 3.43
N LEU A 373 14.92 17.28 3.56
CA LEU A 373 16.32 17.60 3.26
C LEU A 373 17.23 17.70 4.49
N ASN A 374 16.71 18.00 5.69
CA ASN A 374 17.53 18.07 6.91
C ASN A 374 18.30 16.75 7.09
N CYS A 375 19.59 16.82 6.77
CA CYS A 375 20.60 15.83 7.04
C CYS A 375 21.41 16.36 8.21
#